data_AF-A0A953WCI9-F1
#
_entry.id   AF-A0A953WCI9-F1
#
_cell.length_a   1.000
_cell.length_b   1.000
_cell.length_c   1.000
_cell.angle_alpha   90.00
_cell.angle_beta   90.00
_cell.angle_gamma   90.00
#
_symmetry.space_group_name_H-M   'P 1'
#
loop_
_entity.id
_entity.type
_entity.pdbx_description
1 polymer ?
#
loop_
_entity_poly.entity_id
_entity_poly.type
_entity_poly.pdbx_seq_one_letter_code
_entity_poly.pdbx_strand_id
1 'polypeptide(L)'
;MRLKRISAAASLTIAALLGTPALAEPAATCPADAEQTLYDMEMAIRQGTQTDPAATLELAEWAVETCPDRQDAQAIASTLSSAVMGSATDLDTLERYITLALTAITQNDYAWNTKQKPSVLKQPDGSEQNYFGYNAATTSLLKYALPYMIRLAEAGRIHPAISGAAYEACPFADHANFRLQEEANLWDRTIRTKYDHPGFGWAGNRLESLYAACPAHKLEIDFYLARLYGQEVERLTRWEHVYLENINFGNGGWIWTNPALPQKTFDDDKLMRAQKAELDAIARPLADKARPHIEALMHTPDDQIRIYNGQLDKVRDWDKAVKKLDSEAAE
;
A
#
# COMPACT_ATOMS: atom_id res chain seq x y z
N MET A 1 74.24 -57.67 -27.72
CA MET A 1 73.37 -58.35 -28.70
C MET A 1 71.95 -57.79 -28.53
N ARG A 2 71.38 -57.15 -29.58
CA ARG A 2 69.93 -56.89 -29.91
C ARG A 2 68.94 -56.56 -28.76
N LEU A 3 67.92 -55.70 -28.84
CA LEU A 3 67.36 -54.70 -29.77
C LEU A 3 66.22 -53.99 -28.98
N LYS A 4 66.04 -52.66 -29.17
CA LYS A 4 64.82 -51.80 -29.12
C LYS A 4 63.50 -52.26 -28.41
N ARG A 5 62.88 -51.29 -27.69
CA ARG A 5 61.52 -50.65 -27.90
C ARG A 5 61.11 -49.91 -26.60
N ILE A 6 61.07 -48.57 -26.53
CA ILE A 6 60.00 -47.58 -26.87
C ILE A 6 58.63 -47.86 -26.21
N SER A 7 58.19 -46.92 -25.36
CA SER A 7 56.86 -46.24 -25.33
C SER A 7 56.64 -45.60 -23.94
N ALA A 8 56.79 -44.28 -23.81
CA ALA A 8 55.74 -43.24 -23.92
C ALA A 8 55.10 -42.91 -22.56
N ALA A 9 55.61 -41.84 -21.92
CA ALA A 9 55.04 -41.23 -20.73
C ALA A 9 53.94 -40.23 -21.15
N ALA A 10 52.72 -40.44 -20.65
CA ALA A 10 51.64 -39.47 -20.76
C ALA A 10 51.76 -38.48 -19.59
N SER A 11 52.26 -37.28 -19.85
CA SER A 11 52.23 -36.16 -18.91
C SER A 11 51.00 -35.29 -19.22
N LEU A 12 50.04 -35.26 -18.29
CA LEU A 12 48.95 -34.29 -18.29
C LEU A 12 49.53 -32.89 -18.05
N THR A 13 49.41 -32.01 -19.03
CA THR A 13 49.62 -30.57 -18.86
C THR A 13 48.29 -29.92 -18.51
N ILE A 14 48.11 -29.55 -17.23
CA ILE A 14 47.00 -28.69 -16.81
C ILE A 14 47.37 -27.26 -17.24
N ALA A 15 46.72 -26.77 -18.29
CA ALA A 15 46.79 -25.37 -18.70
C ALA A 15 45.99 -24.53 -17.69
N ALA A 16 46.70 -23.77 -16.85
CA ALA A 16 46.12 -22.73 -16.02
C ALA A 16 45.62 -21.59 -16.92
N LEU A 17 44.32 -21.59 -17.21
CA LEU A 17 43.61 -20.41 -17.69
C LEU A 17 43.54 -19.41 -16.53
N LEU A 18 44.46 -18.46 -16.52
CA LEU A 18 44.37 -17.24 -15.74
C LEU A 18 43.16 -16.45 -16.24
N GLY A 19 42.00 -16.71 -15.65
CA GLY A 19 40.86 -15.81 -15.73
C GLY A 19 41.28 -14.50 -15.07
N THR A 20 41.43 -13.45 -15.87
CA THR A 20 41.43 -12.07 -15.39
C THR A 20 40.18 -11.89 -14.52
N PRO A 21 40.29 -11.36 -13.28
CA PRO A 21 39.10 -10.97 -12.55
C PRO A 21 38.41 -9.91 -13.42
N ALA A 22 37.18 -10.20 -13.85
CA ALA A 22 36.31 -9.19 -14.40
C ALA A 22 36.22 -8.10 -13.32
N LEU A 23 36.88 -6.96 -13.58
CA LEU A 23 36.65 -5.74 -12.82
C LEU A 23 35.16 -5.51 -12.90
N ALA A 24 34.47 -5.67 -11.76
CA ALA A 24 33.11 -5.18 -11.62
C ALA A 24 33.12 -3.73 -12.11
N GLU A 25 32.25 -3.42 -13.08
CA GLU A 25 32.03 -2.03 -13.48
C GLU A 25 31.76 -1.22 -12.21
N PRO A 26 32.42 -0.05 -12.02
CA PRO A 26 32.09 0.81 -10.90
C PRO A 26 30.59 1.08 -10.98
N ALA A 27 29.87 0.75 -9.90
CA ALA A 27 28.45 1.09 -9.79
C ALA A 27 28.28 2.53 -10.24
N ALA A 28 27.39 2.77 -11.22
CA ALA A 28 27.19 4.10 -11.78
C ALA A 28 26.88 5.07 -10.63
N THR A 29 27.83 5.93 -10.31
CA THR A 29 27.68 6.86 -9.19
C THR A 29 26.63 7.89 -9.60
N CYS A 30 25.55 8.01 -8.83
CA CYS A 30 24.54 9.02 -9.07
C CYS A 30 25.17 10.41 -9.25
N PRO A 31 24.92 11.11 -10.37
CA PRO A 31 25.49 12.43 -10.62
C PRO A 31 25.17 13.43 -9.52
N ALA A 32 26.05 14.42 -9.35
CA ALA A 32 25.90 15.43 -8.31
C ALA A 32 24.68 16.35 -8.55
N ASP A 33 24.30 16.54 -9.82
CA ASP A 33 23.21 17.38 -10.29
C ASP A 33 21.90 16.61 -10.58
N ALA A 34 21.84 15.32 -10.25
CA ALA A 34 20.70 14.44 -10.57
C ALA A 34 19.34 15.03 -10.14
N GLU A 35 19.23 15.53 -8.91
CA GLU A 35 17.98 16.14 -8.43
C GLU A 35 17.60 17.39 -9.23
N GLN A 36 18.57 18.22 -9.64
CA GLN A 36 18.28 19.39 -10.45
C GLN A 36 17.83 19.00 -11.86
N THR A 37 18.51 18.04 -12.51
CA THR A 37 18.10 17.53 -13.83
C THR A 37 16.68 16.97 -13.81
N LEU A 38 16.35 16.18 -12.78
CA LEU A 38 15.01 15.64 -12.58
C LEU A 38 13.97 16.74 -12.34
N TYR A 39 14.32 17.72 -11.51
CA TYR A 39 13.44 18.84 -11.17
C TYR A 39 13.17 19.76 -12.35
N ASP A 40 14.17 20.00 -13.20
CA ASP A 40 14.01 20.78 -14.42
C ASP A 40 12.98 20.13 -15.36
N MET A 41 12.98 18.79 -15.45
CA MET A 41 11.94 18.04 -16.17
C MET A 41 10.56 18.20 -15.52
N GLU A 42 10.48 18.09 -14.19
CA GLU A 42 9.22 18.32 -13.45
C GLU A 42 8.65 19.72 -13.73
N MET A 43 9.51 20.74 -13.74
CA MET A 43 9.13 22.12 -14.04
C MET A 43 8.73 22.31 -15.50
N ALA A 44 9.43 21.68 -16.45
CA ALA A 44 9.07 21.72 -17.86
C ALA A 44 7.68 21.11 -18.12
N ILE A 45 7.35 20.01 -17.44
CA ILE A 45 6.01 19.41 -17.49
C ILE A 45 4.97 20.36 -16.90
N ARG A 46 5.23 20.93 -15.73
CA ARG A 46 4.32 21.89 -15.06
C ARG A 46 4.04 23.13 -15.92
N GLN A 47 5.03 23.57 -16.69
CA GLN A 47 4.91 24.71 -17.61
C GLN A 47 4.30 24.33 -18.98
N GLY A 48 4.09 23.05 -19.25
CA GLY A 48 3.58 22.55 -20.53
C GLY A 48 4.59 22.63 -21.67
N THR A 49 5.88 22.84 -21.38
CA THR A 49 6.96 22.88 -22.38
C THR A 49 7.52 21.50 -22.68
N GLN A 50 7.40 20.56 -21.74
CA GLN A 50 7.57 19.13 -21.97
C GLN A 50 6.21 18.44 -21.99
N THR A 51 5.93 17.70 -23.06
CA THR A 51 4.70 16.91 -23.24
C THR A 51 4.95 15.48 -23.68
N ASP A 52 6.20 15.12 -23.99
CA ASP A 52 6.58 13.76 -24.40
C ASP A 52 6.63 12.82 -23.18
N PRO A 53 5.72 11.83 -23.09
CA PRO A 53 5.75 10.86 -22.02
C PRO A 53 7.02 10.00 -22.07
N ALA A 54 7.55 9.68 -23.25
CA ALA A 54 8.70 8.78 -23.38
C ALA A 54 9.95 9.39 -22.76
N ALA A 55 10.28 10.64 -23.10
CA ALA A 55 11.40 11.37 -22.49
C ALA A 55 11.25 11.55 -20.98
N THR A 56 10.01 11.74 -20.51
CA THR A 56 9.71 11.85 -19.07
C THR A 56 9.96 10.53 -18.34
N LEU A 57 9.52 9.40 -18.91
CA LEU A 57 9.77 8.08 -18.34
C LEU A 57 11.24 7.70 -18.37
N GLU A 58 11.93 7.92 -19.49
CA GLU A 58 13.35 7.57 -19.64
C GLU A 58 14.19 8.21 -18.52
N LEU A 59 13.91 9.48 -18.20
CA LEU A 59 14.59 10.15 -17.10
C LEU A 59 14.22 9.59 -15.72
N ALA A 60 12.96 9.19 -15.52
CA ALA A 60 12.54 8.55 -14.28
C ALA A 60 13.17 7.17 -14.09
N GLU A 61 13.25 6.36 -15.14
CA GLU A 61 13.89 5.04 -15.15
C GLU A 61 15.38 5.17 -14.85
N TRP A 62 16.05 6.10 -15.53
CA TRP A 62 17.45 6.42 -15.26
C TRP A 62 17.70 6.75 -13.78
N ALA A 63 16.84 7.55 -13.15
CA ALA A 63 16.98 7.93 -11.75
C ALA A 63 16.76 6.73 -10.81
N VAL A 64 15.75 5.91 -11.06
CA VAL A 64 15.49 4.67 -10.27
C VAL A 64 16.67 3.72 -10.32
N GLU A 65 17.34 3.60 -11.47
CA GLU A 65 18.49 2.71 -11.65
C GLU A 65 19.80 3.29 -11.09
N THR A 66 20.06 4.57 -11.33
CA THR A 66 21.37 5.19 -11.07
C THR A 66 21.47 5.86 -9.71
N CYS A 67 20.33 6.23 -9.10
CA CYS A 67 20.27 7.03 -7.89
C CYS A 67 19.41 6.42 -6.76
N PRO A 68 19.48 5.09 -6.48
CA PRO A 68 18.56 4.43 -5.55
C PRO A 68 18.62 4.98 -4.12
N ASP A 69 19.81 5.41 -3.66
CA ASP A 69 20.02 5.94 -2.31
C ASP A 69 19.79 7.47 -2.19
N ARG A 70 19.37 8.13 -3.28
CA ARG A 70 19.16 9.58 -3.31
C ARG A 70 17.68 9.89 -3.12
N GLN A 71 17.32 10.13 -1.87
CA GLN A 71 15.93 10.34 -1.43
C GLN A 71 15.15 11.33 -2.31
N ASP A 72 15.68 12.52 -2.58
CA ASP A 72 14.96 13.53 -3.37
C ASP A 72 14.94 13.20 -4.87
N ALA A 73 15.98 12.55 -5.41
CA ALA A 73 15.97 12.05 -6.78
C ALA A 73 14.85 11.02 -7.00
N GLN A 74 14.70 10.08 -6.06
CA GLN A 74 13.63 9.08 -6.09
C GLN A 74 12.23 9.69 -5.93
N ALA A 75 12.11 10.75 -5.14
CA ALA A 75 10.85 11.49 -5.02
C ALA A 75 10.44 12.14 -6.36
N ILE A 76 11.38 12.80 -7.04
CA ILE A 76 11.10 13.42 -8.34
C ILE A 76 10.84 12.33 -9.38
N ALA A 77 11.61 11.24 -9.41
CA ALA A 77 11.35 10.11 -10.29
C ALA A 77 9.91 9.58 -10.13
N SER A 78 9.43 9.38 -8.90
CA SER A 78 8.04 8.98 -8.65
C SER A 78 7.01 9.98 -9.18
N THR A 79 7.33 11.27 -9.16
CA THR A 79 6.48 12.35 -9.65
C THR A 79 6.41 12.34 -11.18
N LEU A 80 7.57 12.15 -11.85
CA LEU A 80 7.67 12.02 -13.30
C LEU A 80 6.90 10.77 -13.79
N SER A 81 7.12 9.60 -13.17
CA SER A 81 6.38 8.38 -13.48
C SER A 81 4.87 8.50 -13.22
N SER A 82 4.46 9.34 -12.27
CA SER A 82 3.04 9.61 -12.00
C SER A 82 2.41 10.56 -13.01
N ALA A 83 3.15 11.56 -13.50
CA ALA A 83 2.65 12.57 -14.43
C ALA A 83 2.19 11.99 -15.76
N VAL A 84 2.83 10.90 -16.18
CA VAL A 84 2.62 10.20 -17.45
C VAL A 84 1.58 9.07 -17.39
N MET A 85 1.10 8.67 -16.20
CA MET A 85 0.10 7.59 -16.05
C MET A 85 -1.17 7.85 -16.85
N GLY A 86 -1.62 9.11 -16.90
CA GLY A 86 -2.82 9.49 -17.66
C GLY A 86 -2.65 9.43 -19.18
N SER A 87 -1.43 9.26 -19.67
CA SER A 87 -1.13 9.15 -21.11
C SER A 87 -1.04 7.69 -21.61
N ALA A 88 -1.08 6.71 -20.71
CA ALA A 88 -1.00 5.30 -21.08
C ALA A 88 -2.19 4.91 -21.99
N THR A 89 -1.89 4.33 -23.16
CA THR A 89 -2.91 3.93 -24.14
C THR A 89 -3.35 2.47 -24.01
N ASP A 90 -2.65 1.69 -23.18
CA ASP A 90 -2.93 0.28 -22.91
C ASP A 90 -2.60 -0.08 -21.45
N LEU A 91 -3.10 -1.25 -21.00
CA LEU A 91 -2.98 -1.68 -19.61
C LEU A 91 -1.56 -2.10 -19.23
N ASP A 92 -0.77 -2.66 -20.16
CA ASP A 92 0.60 -3.10 -19.86
C ASP A 92 1.51 -1.88 -19.64
N THR A 93 1.34 -0.84 -20.45
CA THR A 93 2.02 0.45 -20.28
C THR A 93 1.64 1.11 -18.96
N LEU A 94 0.34 1.13 -18.60
CA LEU A 94 -0.11 1.68 -17.32
C LEU A 94 0.48 0.91 -16.13
N GLU A 95 0.49 -0.43 -16.20
CA GLU A 95 1.09 -1.30 -15.18
C GLU A 95 2.59 -1.03 -14.99
N ARG A 96 3.35 -0.84 -16.09
CA ARG A 96 4.77 -0.44 -16.04
C ARG A 96 4.95 0.90 -15.33
N TYR A 97 4.15 1.92 -15.65
CA TYR A 97 4.28 3.24 -15.03
C TYR A 97 3.97 3.21 -13.53
N ILE A 98 2.96 2.42 -13.12
CA ILE A 98 2.65 2.19 -11.70
C ILE A 98 3.82 1.48 -11.01
N THR A 99 4.36 0.43 -11.61
CA THR A 99 5.50 -0.33 -11.06
C THR A 99 6.71 0.57 -10.83
N LEU A 100 7.06 1.40 -11.82
CA LEU A 100 8.18 2.33 -11.71
C LEU A 100 7.95 3.36 -10.60
N ALA A 101 6.76 3.95 -10.53
CA ALA A 101 6.42 4.90 -9.48
C ALA A 101 6.53 4.26 -8.08
N LEU A 102 5.99 3.04 -7.89
CA LEU A 102 6.06 2.32 -6.62
C LEU A 102 7.51 1.94 -6.24
N THR A 103 8.34 1.61 -7.23
CA THR A 103 9.77 1.34 -7.02
C THR A 103 10.49 2.60 -6.51
N ALA A 104 10.30 3.73 -7.19
CA ALA A 104 10.87 5.01 -6.77
C ALA A 104 10.37 5.44 -5.37
N ILE A 105 9.08 5.26 -5.08
CA ILE A 105 8.51 5.53 -3.75
C ILE A 105 9.16 4.65 -2.69
N THR A 106 9.33 3.35 -2.95
CA THR A 106 9.98 2.42 -2.02
C THR A 106 11.41 2.85 -1.73
N GLN A 107 12.21 3.10 -2.78
CA GLN A 107 13.60 3.56 -2.63
C GLN A 107 13.68 4.91 -1.89
N ASN A 108 12.75 5.83 -2.16
CA ASN A 108 12.63 7.09 -1.42
C ASN A 108 12.35 6.87 0.08
N ASP A 109 11.52 5.88 0.45
CA ASP A 109 11.23 5.56 1.86
C ASP A 109 12.50 5.07 2.58
N TYR A 110 13.23 4.16 1.94
CA TYR A 110 14.47 3.59 2.47
C TYR A 110 15.60 4.61 2.60
N ALA A 111 15.73 5.51 1.62
CA ALA A 111 16.75 6.56 1.65
C ALA A 111 16.42 7.71 2.62
N TRP A 112 15.17 7.83 3.07
CA TRP A 112 14.74 8.95 3.90
C TRP A 112 15.24 8.90 5.33
N ASN A 113 15.60 10.06 5.87
CA ASN A 113 15.99 10.23 7.26
C ASN A 113 15.44 11.54 7.82
N THR A 114 14.88 11.50 9.04
CA THR A 114 14.38 12.69 9.77
C THR A 114 15.40 13.81 9.94
N LYS A 115 16.70 13.49 9.91
CA LYS A 115 17.79 14.48 10.05
C LYS A 115 18.28 15.04 8.71
N GLN A 116 17.77 14.54 7.59
CA GLN A 116 18.17 15.01 6.27
C GLN A 116 17.67 16.45 6.05
N LYS A 117 18.57 17.32 5.58
CA LYS A 117 18.17 18.65 5.13
C LYS A 117 17.46 18.52 3.78
N PRO A 118 16.36 19.25 3.54
CA PRO A 118 15.72 19.28 2.23
C PRO A 118 16.73 19.74 1.17
N SER A 119 16.65 19.16 -0.03
CA SER A 119 17.44 19.67 -1.16
C SER A 119 16.99 21.08 -1.51
N VAL A 120 17.95 21.92 -1.90
CA VAL A 120 17.67 23.26 -2.42
C VAL A 120 17.79 23.19 -3.93
N LEU A 121 16.68 23.36 -4.63
CA LEU A 121 16.60 23.26 -6.08
C LEU A 121 16.31 24.63 -6.68
N LYS A 122 16.87 24.88 -7.86
CA LYS A 122 16.68 26.13 -8.59
C LYS A 122 15.41 26.05 -9.45
N GLN A 123 14.61 27.10 -9.38
CA GLN A 123 13.48 27.31 -10.25
C GLN A 123 13.94 27.89 -11.60
N PRO A 124 13.08 27.85 -12.64
CA PRO A 124 13.40 28.42 -13.96
C PRO A 124 13.70 29.93 -13.95
N ASP A 125 13.19 30.67 -12.96
CA ASP A 125 13.50 32.10 -12.75
C ASP A 125 14.82 32.34 -11.99
N GLY A 126 15.53 31.27 -11.62
CA GLY A 126 16.77 31.30 -10.86
C GLY A 126 16.59 31.39 -9.34
N SER A 127 15.36 31.48 -8.83
CA SER A 127 15.10 31.45 -7.38
C SER A 127 15.29 30.05 -6.79
N GLU A 128 15.65 29.97 -5.52
CA GLU A 128 15.87 28.70 -4.82
C GLU A 128 14.63 28.28 -4.03
N GLN A 129 14.33 26.98 -4.02
CA GLN A 129 13.24 26.39 -3.26
C GLN A 129 13.69 25.12 -2.53
N ASN A 130 13.25 24.99 -1.27
CA ASN A 130 13.40 23.74 -0.53
C ASN A 130 12.45 22.68 -1.10
N TYR A 131 13.02 21.53 -1.46
CA TYR A 131 12.29 20.36 -1.93
C TYR A 131 12.14 19.34 -0.80
N PHE A 132 10.91 18.88 -0.57
CA PHE A 132 10.57 17.92 0.48
C PHE A 132 10.21 16.57 -0.14
N GLY A 133 11.21 15.79 -0.53
CA GLY A 133 10.97 14.60 -1.35
C GLY A 133 10.10 13.54 -0.68
N TYR A 134 10.19 13.34 0.64
CA TYR A 134 9.31 12.39 1.34
C TYR A 134 7.82 12.72 1.17
N ASN A 135 7.47 14.00 1.27
CA ASN A 135 6.10 14.48 1.10
C ASN A 135 5.66 14.43 -0.37
N ALA A 136 6.57 14.70 -1.31
CA ALA A 136 6.31 14.59 -2.74
C ALA A 136 6.04 13.14 -3.13
N ALA A 137 6.89 12.19 -2.75
CA ALA A 137 6.70 10.77 -3.01
C ALA A 137 5.41 10.22 -2.36
N THR A 138 5.11 10.65 -1.13
CA THR A 138 3.85 10.30 -0.46
C THR A 138 2.64 10.86 -1.22
N THR A 139 2.73 12.09 -1.74
CA THR A 139 1.69 12.66 -2.61
C THR A 139 1.53 11.85 -3.89
N SER A 140 2.64 11.43 -4.51
CA SER A 140 2.65 10.58 -5.70
C SER A 140 1.95 9.24 -5.47
N LEU A 141 2.21 8.59 -4.33
CA LEU A 141 1.54 7.38 -3.90
C LEU A 141 0.01 7.58 -3.81
N LEU A 142 -0.42 8.56 -3.03
CA LEU A 142 -1.82 8.72 -2.64
C LEU A 142 -2.70 9.31 -3.75
N LYS A 143 -2.16 10.21 -4.56
CA LYS A 143 -2.93 10.91 -5.61
C LYS A 143 -2.87 10.21 -6.96
N TYR A 144 -1.83 9.41 -7.23
CA TYR A 144 -1.63 8.82 -8.54
C TYR A 144 -1.46 7.31 -8.47
N ALA A 145 -0.39 6.78 -7.86
CA ALA A 145 -0.09 5.35 -7.96
C ALA A 145 -1.22 4.46 -7.44
N LEU A 146 -1.76 4.73 -6.23
CA LEU A 146 -2.87 3.96 -5.67
C LEU A 146 -4.17 4.13 -6.51
N PRO A 147 -4.64 5.36 -6.84
CA PRO A 147 -5.81 5.53 -7.70
C PRO A 147 -5.68 4.88 -9.10
N TYR A 148 -4.53 4.98 -9.76
CA TYR A 148 -4.33 4.35 -11.07
C TYR A 148 -4.22 2.84 -10.97
N MET A 149 -3.68 2.30 -9.88
CA MET A 149 -3.69 0.87 -9.61
C MET A 149 -5.11 0.32 -9.38
N ILE A 150 -5.98 1.08 -8.71
CA ILE A 150 -7.41 0.75 -8.59
C ILE A 150 -8.07 0.76 -9.99
N ARG A 151 -7.82 1.80 -10.81
CA ARG A 151 -8.35 1.87 -12.18
C ARG A 151 -7.87 0.73 -13.07
N LEU A 152 -6.59 0.34 -12.94
CA LEU A 152 -6.02 -0.80 -13.66
C LEU A 152 -6.77 -2.10 -13.30
N ALA A 153 -7.04 -2.30 -12.00
CA ALA A 153 -7.80 -3.45 -11.51
C ALA A 153 -9.27 -3.43 -11.96
N GLU A 154 -9.92 -2.26 -11.96
CA GLU A 154 -11.27 -2.06 -12.51
C GLU A 154 -11.32 -2.36 -14.01
N ALA A 155 -10.23 -2.11 -14.75
CA ALA A 155 -10.08 -2.46 -16.16
C ALA A 155 -9.73 -3.95 -16.41
N GLY A 156 -9.68 -4.78 -15.36
CA GLY A 156 -9.46 -6.22 -15.46
C GLY A 156 -8.01 -6.68 -15.32
N ARG A 157 -7.07 -5.78 -14.98
CA ARG A 157 -5.66 -6.11 -14.73
C ARG A 157 -5.30 -5.80 -13.27
N ILE A 158 -5.15 -6.81 -12.43
CA ILE A 158 -4.81 -6.60 -11.01
C ILE A 158 -3.29 -6.49 -10.87
N HIS A 159 -2.80 -5.32 -10.45
CA HIS A 159 -1.37 -5.12 -10.20
C HIS A 159 -0.87 -6.05 -9.08
N PRO A 160 0.35 -6.61 -9.15
CA PRO A 160 0.91 -7.49 -8.13
C PRO A 160 0.82 -6.91 -6.71
N ALA A 161 1.02 -5.60 -6.59
CA ALA A 161 0.93 -4.88 -5.32
C ALA A 161 -0.44 -4.97 -4.62
N ILE A 162 -1.56 -5.27 -5.27
CA ILE A 162 -2.87 -5.43 -4.60
C ILE A 162 -3.52 -6.79 -4.87
N SER A 163 -2.77 -7.69 -5.52
CA SER A 163 -3.25 -9.01 -5.95
C SER A 163 -3.35 -10.03 -4.81
N GLY A 164 -2.60 -9.83 -3.72
CA GLY A 164 -2.38 -10.83 -2.67
C GLY A 164 -1.15 -11.71 -2.91
N ALA A 165 -0.39 -11.45 -3.98
CA ALA A 165 0.93 -12.03 -4.16
C ALA A 165 1.85 -11.65 -2.98
N ALA A 166 2.73 -12.57 -2.60
CA ALA A 166 3.74 -12.31 -1.59
C ALA A 166 4.75 -11.28 -2.11
N TYR A 167 5.16 -10.34 -1.25
CA TYR A 167 6.26 -9.45 -1.58
C TYR A 167 7.59 -10.13 -1.33
N GLU A 168 8.56 -9.83 -2.18
CA GLU A 168 9.96 -10.25 -1.98
C GLU A 168 10.59 -9.51 -0.79
N ALA A 169 10.20 -8.26 -0.55
CA ALA A 169 10.63 -7.44 0.56
C ALA A 169 9.54 -6.45 0.98
N CYS A 170 9.63 -5.93 2.21
CA CYS A 170 8.74 -4.85 2.65
C CYS A 170 8.93 -3.61 1.75
N PRO A 171 7.86 -2.98 1.22
CA PRO A 171 7.98 -1.74 0.45
C PRO A 171 8.09 -0.48 1.33
N PHE A 172 8.13 -0.64 2.66
CA PHE A 172 8.24 0.44 3.63
C PHE A 172 9.48 0.25 4.49
N ALA A 173 10.16 1.35 4.79
CA ALA A 173 11.34 1.32 5.63
C ALA A 173 10.98 1.14 7.11
N ASP A 174 11.77 0.37 7.85
CA ASP A 174 11.50 0.05 9.27
C ASP A 174 11.45 1.28 10.19
N HIS A 175 12.11 2.38 9.79
CA HIS A 175 12.17 3.62 10.55
C HIS A 175 11.08 4.64 10.17
N ALA A 176 10.16 4.30 9.26
CA ALA A 176 9.16 5.22 8.72
C ALA A 176 7.77 4.56 8.61
N ASN A 177 6.82 5.00 9.44
CA ASN A 177 5.46 4.42 9.46
C ASN A 177 4.42 5.34 8.80
N PHE A 178 4.77 6.62 8.56
CA PHE A 178 3.82 7.63 8.10
C PHE A 178 3.18 7.29 6.75
N ARG A 179 3.98 6.82 5.79
CA ARG A 179 3.45 6.51 4.45
C ARG A 179 2.51 5.31 4.45
N LEU A 180 2.83 4.25 5.20
CA LEU A 180 1.96 3.11 5.40
C LEU A 180 0.62 3.55 6.03
N GLN A 181 0.69 4.41 7.04
CA GLN A 181 -0.50 4.97 7.68
C GLN A 181 -1.38 5.76 6.70
N GLU A 182 -0.78 6.62 5.89
CA GLU A 182 -1.51 7.41 4.90
C GLU A 182 -2.14 6.53 3.80
N GLU A 183 -1.42 5.49 3.35
CA GLU A 183 -1.98 4.49 2.44
C GLU A 183 -3.19 3.77 3.08
N ALA A 184 -3.05 3.29 4.32
CA ALA A 184 -4.14 2.62 5.03
C ALA A 184 -5.35 3.55 5.24
N ASN A 185 -5.12 4.84 5.51
CA ASN A 185 -6.17 5.84 5.63
C ASN A 185 -6.85 6.12 4.28
N LEU A 186 -6.11 6.12 3.17
CA LEU A 186 -6.70 6.24 1.84
C LEU A 186 -7.61 5.05 1.54
N TRP A 187 -7.13 3.82 1.81
CA TRP A 187 -7.94 2.61 1.66
C TRP A 187 -9.23 2.76 2.44
N ASP A 188 -9.14 3.01 3.75
CA ASP A 188 -10.29 3.17 4.64
C ASP A 188 -11.32 4.16 4.09
N ARG A 189 -10.92 5.39 3.76
CA ARG A 189 -11.84 6.41 3.22
C ARG A 189 -12.52 5.98 1.92
N THR A 190 -11.85 5.16 1.11
CA THR A 190 -12.33 4.78 -0.24
C THR A 190 -13.33 3.63 -0.18
N ILE A 191 -13.12 2.68 0.73
CA ILE A 191 -13.82 1.39 0.80
C ILE A 191 -14.69 1.21 2.06
N ARG A 192 -14.65 2.15 3.01
CA ARG A 192 -15.52 2.11 4.21
C ARG A 192 -16.97 1.98 3.79
N THR A 193 -17.69 1.07 4.44
CA THR A 193 -19.07 0.65 4.16
C THR A 193 -19.30 -0.04 2.81
N LYS A 194 -18.25 -0.48 2.12
CA LYS A 194 -18.32 -1.08 0.77
C LYS A 194 -17.70 -2.48 0.73
N TYR A 195 -18.06 -3.34 1.69
CA TYR A 195 -17.53 -4.72 1.79
C TYR A 195 -17.81 -5.58 0.54
N ASP A 196 -18.83 -5.21 -0.25
CA ASP A 196 -19.25 -5.84 -1.49
C ASP A 196 -18.50 -5.32 -2.74
N HIS A 197 -17.75 -4.22 -2.60
CA HIS A 197 -16.95 -3.66 -3.69
C HIS A 197 -15.61 -4.41 -3.83
N PRO A 198 -15.15 -4.73 -5.06
CA PRO A 198 -13.88 -5.43 -5.28
C PRO A 198 -12.67 -4.77 -4.59
N GLY A 199 -12.67 -3.43 -4.53
CA GLY A 199 -11.65 -2.64 -3.82
C GLY A 199 -11.49 -2.98 -2.34
N PHE A 200 -12.53 -3.47 -1.66
CA PHE A 200 -12.40 -3.96 -0.28
C PHE A 200 -11.51 -5.21 -0.22
N GLY A 201 -11.67 -6.13 -1.18
CA GLY A 201 -10.81 -7.29 -1.34
C GLY A 201 -9.37 -6.90 -1.68
N TRP A 202 -9.16 -5.94 -2.57
CA TRP A 202 -7.82 -5.44 -2.92
C TRP A 202 -7.10 -4.78 -1.73
N ALA A 203 -7.82 -3.99 -0.92
CA ALA A 203 -7.27 -3.41 0.31
C ALA A 203 -6.86 -4.50 1.30
N GLY A 204 -7.70 -5.53 1.48
CA GLY A 204 -7.37 -6.70 2.31
C GLY A 204 -6.13 -7.43 1.82
N ASN A 205 -6.08 -7.77 0.53
CA ASN A 205 -4.94 -8.43 -0.09
C ASN A 205 -3.64 -7.63 0.09
N ARG A 206 -3.69 -6.30 -0.10
CA ARG A 206 -2.54 -5.41 0.12
C ARG A 206 -2.06 -5.48 1.56
N LEU A 207 -2.96 -5.33 2.53
CA LEU A 207 -2.61 -5.33 3.95
C LEU A 207 -2.09 -6.70 4.43
N GLU A 208 -2.68 -7.80 3.97
CA GLU A 208 -2.22 -9.16 4.30
C GLU A 208 -0.83 -9.46 3.71
N SER A 209 -0.58 -9.09 2.44
CA SER A 209 0.75 -9.22 1.84
C SER A 209 1.79 -8.36 2.58
N LEU A 210 1.41 -7.15 3.01
CA LEU A 210 2.29 -6.30 3.84
C LEU A 210 2.52 -6.92 5.21
N TYR A 211 1.50 -7.50 5.84
CA TYR A 211 1.60 -8.15 7.15
C TYR A 211 2.65 -9.27 7.15
N ALA A 212 2.70 -10.03 6.06
CA ALA A 212 3.69 -11.09 5.87
C ALA A 212 5.11 -10.54 5.60
N ALA A 213 5.22 -9.44 4.85
CA ALA A 213 6.50 -8.93 4.36
C ALA A 213 7.18 -7.89 5.27
N CYS A 214 6.44 -7.25 6.18
CA CYS A 214 6.88 -6.08 6.96
C CYS A 214 6.87 -6.31 8.48
N PRO A 215 7.81 -7.10 9.05
CA PRO A 215 7.84 -7.38 10.49
C PRO A 215 7.90 -6.14 11.39
N ALA A 216 8.61 -5.09 10.96
CA ALA A 216 8.74 -3.84 11.73
C ALA A 216 7.43 -3.07 11.89
N HIS A 217 6.46 -3.29 10.99
CA HIS A 217 5.17 -2.59 10.95
C HIS A 217 4.00 -3.48 11.35
N LYS A 218 4.29 -4.67 11.89
CA LYS A 218 3.29 -5.73 12.08
C LYS A 218 2.12 -5.29 12.95
N LEU A 219 2.40 -4.57 14.04
CA LEU A 219 1.38 -4.09 14.98
C LEU A 219 0.48 -3.01 14.35
N GLU A 220 1.05 -2.10 13.56
CA GLU A 220 0.29 -1.10 12.81
C GLU A 220 -0.60 -1.77 11.76
N ILE A 221 -0.09 -2.80 11.08
CA ILE A 221 -0.86 -3.55 10.08
C ILE A 221 -1.96 -4.39 10.73
N ASP A 222 -1.72 -5.00 11.90
CA ASP A 222 -2.76 -5.65 12.72
C ASP A 222 -3.91 -4.66 12.97
N PHE A 223 -3.60 -3.42 13.35
CA PHE A 223 -4.63 -2.39 13.52
C PHE A 223 -5.37 -2.07 12.22
N TYR A 224 -4.68 -1.95 11.08
CA TYR A 224 -5.36 -1.65 9.82
C TYR A 224 -6.24 -2.80 9.32
N LEU A 225 -5.84 -4.06 9.53
CA LEU A 225 -6.65 -5.24 9.23
C LEU A 225 -7.85 -5.36 10.19
N ALA A 226 -7.62 -5.15 11.49
CA ALA A 226 -8.69 -5.07 12.48
C ALA A 226 -9.70 -3.96 12.15
N ARG A 227 -9.22 -2.78 11.72
CA ARG A 227 -10.08 -1.67 11.27
C ARG A 227 -10.85 -2.05 10.01
N LEU A 228 -10.19 -2.57 8.99
CA LEU A 228 -10.79 -2.93 7.70
C LEU A 228 -12.00 -3.85 7.89
N TYR A 229 -11.83 -4.92 8.65
CA TYR A 229 -12.85 -5.94 8.83
C TYR A 229 -13.78 -5.65 10.02
N GLY A 230 -13.22 -5.23 11.16
CA GLY A 230 -13.95 -5.00 12.40
C GLY A 230 -14.99 -3.89 12.31
N GLN A 231 -14.71 -2.82 11.56
CA GLN A 231 -15.70 -1.74 11.38
C GLN A 231 -16.92 -2.19 10.57
N GLU A 232 -16.73 -3.10 9.60
CA GLU A 232 -17.85 -3.65 8.84
C GLU A 232 -18.66 -4.63 9.69
N VAL A 233 -18.01 -5.45 10.49
CA VAL A 233 -18.67 -6.33 11.46
C VAL A 233 -19.51 -5.51 12.45
N GLU A 234 -18.92 -4.46 13.04
CA GLU A 234 -19.64 -3.54 13.93
C GLU A 234 -20.86 -2.95 13.21
N ARG A 235 -20.68 -2.40 12.00
CA ARG A 235 -21.75 -1.79 11.23
C ARG A 235 -22.88 -2.76 10.90
N LEU A 236 -22.56 -3.99 10.47
CA LEU A 236 -23.55 -5.00 10.08
C LEU A 236 -24.35 -5.52 11.29
N THR A 237 -23.74 -5.57 12.47
CA THR A 237 -24.33 -6.19 13.67
C THR A 237 -24.92 -5.19 14.67
N ARG A 238 -24.76 -3.89 14.41
CA ARG A 238 -25.25 -2.79 15.24
C ARG A 238 -26.73 -2.50 15.01
N TRP A 239 -27.55 -3.30 15.67
CA TRP A 239 -28.99 -3.05 15.78
C TRP A 239 -29.29 -2.09 16.92
N GLU A 240 -30.04 -1.04 16.62
CA GLU A 240 -30.47 -0.03 17.59
C GLU A 240 -32.00 -0.03 17.69
N HIS A 241 -32.51 0.04 18.91
CA HIS A 241 -33.94 0.15 19.18
C HIS A 241 -34.23 1.58 19.61
N VAL A 242 -34.85 2.37 18.72
CA VAL A 242 -35.02 3.81 18.88
C VAL A 242 -36.49 4.18 18.84
N TYR A 243 -36.87 5.18 19.63
CA TYR A 243 -38.22 5.74 19.59
C TYR A 243 -38.27 6.89 18.58
N LEU A 244 -39.18 6.82 17.62
CA LEU A 244 -39.42 7.89 16.66
C LEU A 244 -40.79 8.52 16.91
N GLU A 245 -40.81 9.81 17.24
CA GLU A 245 -42.02 10.57 17.54
C GLU A 245 -42.96 10.78 16.33
N ASN A 246 -42.43 10.71 15.10
CA ASN A 246 -43.14 11.08 13.86
C ASN A 246 -43.37 9.91 12.88
N ILE A 247 -43.67 8.70 13.38
CA ILE A 247 -44.11 7.62 12.48
C ILE A 247 -45.52 7.96 12.00
N ASN A 248 -45.67 8.07 10.67
CA ASN A 248 -46.92 8.14 9.89
C ASN A 248 -48.21 8.32 10.72
N PHE A 249 -48.60 9.56 11.05
CA PHE A 249 -49.88 9.92 11.68
C PHE A 249 -49.96 9.95 13.22
N GLY A 250 -48.91 10.43 13.90
CA GLY A 250 -49.07 11.24 15.12
C GLY A 250 -48.99 10.52 16.47
N ASN A 251 -48.67 9.23 16.50
CA ASN A 251 -48.23 8.55 17.71
C ASN A 251 -46.87 7.92 17.44
N GLY A 252 -45.86 8.32 18.21
CA GLY A 252 -44.52 7.76 18.09
C GLY A 252 -44.47 6.26 18.38
N GLY A 253 -43.42 5.60 17.90
CA GLY A 253 -43.25 4.16 18.02
C GLY A 253 -41.79 3.77 18.20
N TRP A 254 -41.57 2.64 18.86
CA TRP A 254 -40.26 2.00 18.91
C TRP A 254 -40.02 1.25 17.61
N ILE A 255 -38.84 1.44 17.02
CA ILE A 255 -38.42 0.77 15.80
C ILE A 255 -36.98 0.29 15.94
N TRP A 256 -36.65 -0.75 15.18
CA TRP A 256 -35.29 -1.20 14.98
C TRP A 256 -34.67 -0.53 13.76
N THR A 257 -33.43 -0.10 13.92
CA THR A 257 -32.59 0.45 12.85
C THR A 257 -31.24 -0.26 12.82
N ASN A 258 -30.59 -0.23 11.67
CA ASN A 258 -29.24 -0.74 11.49
C ASN A 258 -28.50 0.20 10.51
N PRO A 259 -27.28 0.65 10.82
CA PRO A 259 -26.54 1.59 9.98
C PRO A 259 -26.16 1.01 8.61
N ALA A 260 -26.18 -0.32 8.45
CA ALA A 260 -26.04 -0.96 7.16
C ALA A 260 -27.29 -0.87 6.26
N LEU A 261 -28.44 -0.50 6.84
CA LEU A 261 -29.72 -0.37 6.15
C LEU A 261 -30.34 1.01 6.46
N PRO A 262 -29.69 2.13 6.09
CA PRO A 262 -30.09 3.47 6.56
C PRO A 262 -31.47 3.92 6.08
N GLN A 263 -32.02 3.27 5.03
CA GLN A 263 -33.35 3.57 4.47
C GLN A 263 -34.43 2.57 4.93
N LYS A 264 -34.10 1.61 5.81
CA LYS A 264 -35.04 0.61 6.32
C LYS A 264 -35.18 0.74 7.83
N THR A 265 -36.42 0.71 8.29
CA THR A 265 -36.78 0.62 9.70
C THR A 265 -37.70 -0.57 9.90
N PHE A 266 -37.66 -1.19 11.07
CA PHE A 266 -38.47 -2.38 11.36
C PHE A 266 -39.25 -2.15 12.66
N ASP A 267 -40.57 -2.09 12.56
CA ASP A 267 -41.50 -2.04 13.69
C ASP A 267 -41.96 -3.45 14.14
N ASP A 268 -41.69 -4.48 13.34
CA ASP A 268 -41.92 -5.89 13.63
C ASP A 268 -40.61 -6.64 13.96
N ASP A 269 -40.53 -7.17 15.18
CA ASP A 269 -39.42 -7.98 15.68
C ASP A 269 -39.09 -9.20 14.79
N LYS A 270 -40.09 -9.82 14.16
CA LYS A 270 -39.88 -10.99 13.30
C LYS A 270 -39.17 -10.58 12.01
N LEU A 271 -39.56 -9.46 11.41
CA LEU A 271 -38.90 -8.93 10.22
C LEU A 271 -37.48 -8.47 10.54
N MET A 272 -37.29 -7.81 11.67
CA MET A 272 -35.96 -7.46 12.17
C MET A 272 -35.07 -8.70 12.34
N ARG A 273 -35.54 -9.75 13.00
CA ARG A 273 -34.75 -10.98 13.23
C ARG A 273 -34.34 -11.67 11.93
N ALA A 274 -35.23 -11.71 10.94
CA ALA A 274 -34.88 -12.26 9.62
C ALA A 274 -33.77 -11.44 8.96
N GLN A 275 -33.89 -10.11 8.98
CA GLN A 275 -32.88 -9.23 8.43
C GLN A 275 -31.56 -9.29 9.21
N LYS A 276 -31.61 -9.44 10.53
CA LYS A 276 -30.43 -9.65 11.38
C LYS A 276 -29.68 -10.90 10.96
N ALA A 277 -30.36 -12.03 10.77
CA ALA A 277 -29.72 -13.27 10.35
C ALA A 277 -29.00 -13.13 9.00
N GLU A 278 -29.57 -12.39 8.05
CA GLU A 278 -28.91 -12.08 6.77
C GLU A 278 -27.63 -11.25 6.97
N LEU A 279 -27.68 -10.19 7.76
CA LEU A 279 -26.51 -9.33 8.03
C LEU A 279 -25.44 -10.07 8.83
N ASP A 280 -25.82 -10.89 9.81
CA ASP A 280 -24.88 -11.72 10.57
C ASP A 280 -24.17 -12.73 9.65
N ALA A 281 -24.88 -13.35 8.70
CA ALA A 281 -24.30 -14.28 7.74
C ALA A 281 -23.22 -13.60 6.88
N ILE A 282 -23.40 -12.33 6.53
CA ILE A 282 -22.42 -11.51 5.82
C ILE A 282 -21.25 -11.12 6.74
N ALA A 283 -21.53 -10.80 8.00
CA ALA A 283 -20.53 -10.33 8.95
C ALA A 283 -19.58 -11.45 9.42
N ARG A 284 -20.04 -12.70 9.52
CA ARG A 284 -19.23 -13.86 9.97
C ARG A 284 -17.88 -14.02 9.25
N PRO A 285 -17.79 -14.10 7.92
CA PRO A 285 -16.49 -14.22 7.25
C PRO A 285 -15.59 -13.00 7.45
N LEU A 286 -16.14 -11.81 7.72
CA LEU A 286 -15.35 -10.63 8.08
C LEU A 286 -14.84 -10.72 9.52
N ALA A 287 -15.66 -11.22 10.45
CA ALA A 287 -15.29 -11.46 11.83
C ALA A 287 -14.13 -12.46 11.94
N ASP A 288 -14.16 -13.54 11.15
CA ASP A 288 -13.08 -14.53 11.11
C ASP A 288 -11.75 -13.92 10.67
N LYS A 289 -11.78 -12.96 9.74
CA LYS A 289 -10.58 -12.21 9.33
C LYS A 289 -10.14 -11.17 10.35
N ALA A 290 -11.08 -10.48 11.02
CA ALA A 290 -10.76 -9.46 12.01
C ALA A 290 -10.12 -10.04 13.28
N ARG A 291 -10.60 -11.22 13.71
CA ARG A 291 -10.28 -11.87 14.99
C ARG A 291 -8.78 -11.97 15.31
N PRO A 292 -7.91 -12.57 14.48
CA PRO A 292 -6.50 -12.72 14.84
C PRO A 292 -5.81 -11.38 15.11
N HIS A 293 -6.19 -10.34 14.38
CA HIS A 293 -5.60 -9.00 14.52
C HIS A 293 -6.15 -8.26 15.74
N ILE A 294 -7.44 -8.37 16.02
CA ILE A 294 -8.04 -7.82 17.25
C ILE A 294 -7.42 -8.50 18.47
N GLU A 295 -7.28 -9.83 18.45
CA GLU A 295 -6.64 -10.58 19.54
C GLU A 295 -5.19 -10.13 19.77
N ALA A 296 -4.40 -9.96 18.71
CA ALA A 296 -3.03 -9.45 18.82
C ALA A 296 -2.98 -8.07 19.50
N LEU A 297 -3.87 -7.15 19.11
CA LEU A 297 -3.95 -5.80 19.68
C LEU A 297 -4.41 -5.82 21.15
N MET A 298 -5.40 -6.65 21.49
CA MET A 298 -5.93 -6.77 22.85
C MET A 298 -4.93 -7.36 23.85
N HIS A 299 -3.95 -8.14 23.37
CA HIS A 299 -2.87 -8.70 24.19
C HIS A 299 -1.58 -7.87 24.17
N THR A 300 -1.51 -6.84 23.34
CA THR A 300 -0.36 -5.93 23.28
C THR A 300 -0.49 -4.88 24.38
N PRO A 301 0.56 -4.61 25.18
CA PRO A 301 0.53 -3.55 26.17
C PRO A 301 0.22 -2.17 25.56
N ASP A 302 -0.65 -1.39 26.20
CA ASP A 302 -1.11 -0.09 25.70
C ASP A 302 0.05 0.87 25.35
N ASP A 303 1.18 0.79 26.06
CA ASP A 303 2.38 1.63 25.85
C ASP A 303 3.20 1.24 24.62
N GLN A 304 2.96 0.06 24.05
CA GLN A 304 3.59 -0.43 22.82
C GLN A 304 2.76 -0.11 21.58
N ILE A 305 1.49 0.23 21.76
CA ILE A 305 0.58 0.56 20.67
C ILE A 305 0.82 2.03 20.30
N ARG A 306 1.66 2.27 19.29
CA ARG A 306 1.99 3.60 18.74
C ARG A 306 0.86 4.19 17.89
N ILE A 307 -0.38 3.95 18.30
CA ILE A 307 -1.58 4.34 17.58
C ILE A 307 -2.25 5.45 18.39
N TYR A 308 -2.68 6.52 17.72
CA TYR A 308 -3.19 7.73 18.38
C TYR A 308 -4.21 7.41 19.49
N ASN A 309 -4.12 8.15 20.60
CA ASN A 309 -5.02 8.07 21.75
C ASN A 309 -6.49 8.00 21.29
N GLY A 310 -7.21 6.96 21.71
CA GLY A 310 -8.63 6.72 21.38
C GLY A 310 -8.89 5.63 20.34
N GLN A 311 -7.86 5.13 19.64
CA GLN A 311 -8.04 4.03 18.68
C GLN A 311 -8.17 2.65 19.35
N LEU A 312 -7.70 2.48 20.60
CA LEU A 312 -7.91 1.25 21.37
C LEU A 312 -9.37 1.02 21.77
N ASP A 313 -10.12 2.09 22.04
CA ASP A 313 -11.56 1.96 22.30
C ASP A 313 -12.30 1.45 21.07
N LYS A 314 -11.82 1.78 19.86
CA LYS A 314 -12.33 1.19 18.63
C LYS A 314 -12.03 -0.30 18.49
N VAL A 315 -10.83 -0.74 18.87
CA VAL A 315 -10.51 -2.17 18.90
C VAL A 315 -11.45 -2.92 19.85
N ARG A 316 -11.77 -2.33 21.01
CA ARG A 316 -12.74 -2.91 21.98
C ARG A 316 -14.17 -2.97 21.41
N ASP A 317 -14.60 -1.92 20.70
CA ASP A 317 -15.91 -1.91 20.01
C ASP A 317 -15.99 -3.04 18.97
N TRP A 318 -14.92 -3.24 18.19
CA TRP A 318 -14.84 -4.31 17.19
C TRP A 318 -14.78 -5.69 17.84
N ASP A 319 -13.99 -5.88 18.89
CA ASP A 319 -13.93 -7.12 19.67
C ASP A 319 -15.31 -7.52 20.21
N LYS A 320 -16.06 -6.55 20.75
CA LYS A 320 -17.43 -6.78 21.22
C LYS A 320 -18.36 -7.22 20.10
N ALA A 321 -18.26 -6.60 18.92
CA ALA A 321 -19.08 -6.96 17.76
C ALA A 321 -18.77 -8.38 17.25
N VAL A 322 -17.49 -8.72 17.16
CA VAL A 322 -17.02 -10.07 16.77
C VAL A 322 -17.50 -11.13 17.77
N LYS A 323 -17.30 -10.92 19.08
CA LYS A 323 -17.73 -11.87 20.12
C LYS A 323 -19.24 -12.07 20.17
N LYS A 324 -20.02 -11.03 19.89
CA LYS A 324 -21.49 -11.13 19.82
C LYS A 324 -21.92 -12.14 18.75
N LEU A 325 -21.30 -12.11 17.56
CA LEU A 325 -21.60 -13.06 16.48
C LEU A 325 -21.29 -14.51 16.86
N ASP A 326 -20.22 -14.73 17.62
CA ASP A 326 -19.84 -16.07 18.08
C ASP A 326 -20.83 -16.62 19.12
N SER A 327 -21.26 -15.79 20.08
CA SER A 327 -22.23 -16.21 21.09
C SER A 327 -23.58 -16.60 20.49
N GLU A 328 -23.99 -15.90 19.42
CA GLU A 328 -25.24 -16.17 18.70
C GLU A 328 -25.10 -17.35 17.70
N ALA A 329 -23.88 -17.86 17.46
CA ALA A 329 -23.63 -19.06 16.67
C ALA A 329 -23.75 -20.36 17.49
N ALA A 330 -23.64 -20.24 18.81
CA ALA A 330 -23.63 -21.36 19.76
C ALA A 330 -25.01 -21.68 20.34
N GLU A 331 -26.02 -20.86 20.05
CA GLU A 331 -27.45 -21.04 20.38
C GLU A 331 -28.23 -21.64 19.21
#